data_AF-A0A434CV02-F1
#
_entry.id   AF-A0A434CV02-F1
#
_cell.length_a   1.000
_cell.length_b   1.000
_cell.length_c   1.000
_cell.angle_alpha   90.00
_cell.angle_beta   90.00
_cell.angle_gamma   90.00
#
_symmetry.space_group_name_H-M   'P 1'
#
loop_
_entity.id
_entity.type
_entity.pdbx_description
1 polymer ?
#
loop_
_entity_poly.entity_id
_entity_poly.type
_entity_poly.pdbx_seq_one_letter_code
_entity_poly.pdbx_strand_id
1 'polypeptide(L)'
;AAQGVARSAFGLQGQKCSACSVVYVDEKVKAEFIEKLVAFAGKLVVGDPRKAETFMGPVYGDATVGRFQAALSEVEGKGKVHFGGAALGQGFANNYVLPTVVELDGPGRLTRDELFMPFVVVRGFDSLDAAIEEGNDIPYGLSAGIFTNDQKELRHFLDTAEAGVLYANRASGATTGAWPGAQPFCGWKGTGVSGKGGLGSWFLPQYLREQSHTIMTK
;
A
#
# COMPACT_ATOMS: atom_id res chain seq x y z
N ALA A 1 13.15 -0.05 -5.98
CA ALA A 1 12.34 0.15 -4.76
C ALA A 1 11.57 1.48 -4.78
N ALA A 2 12.23 2.64 -4.61
CA ALA A 2 11.57 3.95 -4.44
C ALA A 2 10.47 4.27 -5.48
N GLN A 3 10.73 4.07 -6.78
CA GLN A 3 9.73 4.27 -7.83
C GLN A 3 8.48 3.37 -7.66
N GLY A 4 8.68 2.08 -7.35
CA GLY A 4 7.58 1.13 -7.17
C GLY A 4 6.73 1.49 -5.94
N VAL A 5 7.39 1.92 -4.87
CA VAL A 5 6.73 2.43 -3.65
C VAL A 5 5.95 3.70 -3.95
N ALA A 6 6.56 4.71 -4.59
CA ALA A 6 5.87 5.95 -4.96
C ALA A 6 4.63 5.71 -5.82
N ARG A 7 4.71 4.82 -6.82
CA ARG A 7 3.56 4.47 -7.67
C ARG A 7 2.44 3.77 -6.90
N SER A 8 2.78 2.90 -5.95
CA SER A 8 1.80 2.22 -5.11
C SER A 8 1.20 3.11 -4.03
N ALA A 9 1.99 4.00 -3.43
CA ALA A 9 1.54 4.94 -2.41
C ALA A 9 0.68 6.08 -2.98
N PHE A 10 1.07 6.64 -4.12
CA PHE A 10 0.49 7.90 -4.62
C PHE A 10 -0.41 7.73 -5.84
N GLY A 11 -0.34 6.60 -6.56
CA GLY A 11 -1.23 6.36 -7.69
C GLY A 11 -2.69 6.28 -7.23
N LEU A 12 -3.59 7.03 -7.87
CA LEU A 12 -4.97 7.28 -7.42
C LEU A 12 -5.03 7.86 -6.00
N GLN A 13 -4.12 8.78 -5.66
CA GLN A 13 -4.04 9.43 -4.35
C GLN A 13 -3.91 8.46 -3.17
N GLY A 14 -3.37 7.25 -3.36
CA GLY A 14 -3.36 6.23 -2.30
C GLY A 14 -4.75 5.70 -1.91
N GLN A 15 -5.79 6.05 -2.67
CA GLN A 15 -7.17 5.61 -2.46
C GLN A 15 -7.40 4.26 -3.14
N LYS A 16 -6.56 3.29 -2.78
CA LYS A 16 -6.64 1.90 -3.21
C LYS A 16 -6.47 1.05 -1.97
N CYS A 17 -7.28 0.01 -1.83
CA CYS A 17 -7.09 -0.98 -0.78
C CYS A 17 -5.70 -1.66 -0.82
N SER A 18 -5.06 -1.68 -2.00
CA SER A 18 -3.70 -2.21 -2.21
C SER A 18 -2.59 -1.16 -2.16
N ALA A 19 -2.90 0.11 -1.86
CA ALA A 19 -1.90 1.17 -1.79
C ALA A 19 -0.83 0.85 -0.73
N CYS A 20 0.40 1.31 -0.98
CA CYS A 20 1.48 1.17 -0.01
C CYS A 20 1.41 2.32 1.00
N SER A 21 0.90 2.05 2.20
CA SER A 21 0.80 3.01 3.30
C SER A 21 2.03 3.00 4.21
N VAL A 22 2.70 1.84 4.34
CA VAL A 22 3.92 1.68 5.14
C VAL A 22 4.98 0.99 4.28
N VAL A 23 6.23 1.46 4.38
CA VAL A 23 7.41 0.82 3.81
C VAL A 23 8.48 0.64 4.88
N TYR A 24 8.88 -0.61 5.07
CA TYR A 24 9.98 -1.00 5.95
C TYR A 24 11.28 -1.01 5.15
N VAL A 25 12.34 -0.40 5.69
CA VAL A 25 13.63 -0.25 5.00
C VAL A 25 14.78 -0.58 5.95
N ASP A 26 15.75 -1.36 5.49
CA ASP A 26 16.98 -1.62 6.25
C ASP A 26 17.64 -0.27 6.61
N GLU A 27 17.95 -0.08 7.89
CA GLU A 27 18.55 1.15 8.43
C GLU A 27 19.78 1.61 7.63
N LYS A 28 20.58 0.68 7.09
CA LYS A 28 21.78 0.99 6.30
C LYS A 28 21.50 1.74 5.01
N VAL A 29 20.30 1.60 4.44
CA VAL A 29 19.90 2.22 3.17
C VAL A 29 18.69 3.15 3.30
N LYS A 30 18.13 3.31 4.51
CA LYS A 30 16.93 4.12 4.77
C LYS A 30 17.07 5.56 4.30
N ALA A 31 18.18 6.23 4.62
CA ALA A 31 18.41 7.61 4.24
C ALA A 31 18.43 7.80 2.71
N GLU A 32 19.19 6.96 2.00
CA GLU A 32 19.26 6.99 0.53
C GLU A 32 17.91 6.65 -0.12
N PHE A 33 17.18 5.70 0.45
CA PHE A 33 15.85 5.33 -0.01
C PHE A 33 14.86 6.50 0.13
N ILE A 34 14.85 7.18 1.28
CA ILE A 34 13.98 8.34 1.53
C ILE A 34 14.31 9.45 0.53
N GLU A 35 15.58 9.77 0.32
CA GLU A 35 15.99 10.79 -0.65
C GLU A 35 15.44 10.48 -2.05
N LYS A 36 15.60 9.23 -2.51
CA LYS A 36 15.08 8.78 -3.80
C LYS A 36 13.55 8.82 -3.84
N LEU A 37 12.87 8.42 -2.77
CA LEU A 37 11.41 8.43 -2.68
C LEU A 37 10.86 9.86 -2.74
N VAL A 38 11.46 10.78 -1.99
CA VAL A 38 11.15 12.22 -2.02
C VAL A 38 11.39 12.79 -3.41
N ALA A 39 12.52 12.48 -4.05
CA ALA A 39 12.82 12.95 -5.40
C ALA A 39 11.81 12.44 -6.45
N PHE A 40 11.28 11.22 -6.30
CA PHE A 40 10.19 10.72 -7.14
C PHE A 40 8.87 11.42 -6.82
N ALA A 41 8.53 11.58 -5.54
CA ALA A 41 7.30 12.23 -5.09
C ALA A 41 7.22 13.69 -5.58
N GLY A 42 8.31 14.44 -5.50
CA GLY A 42 8.41 15.83 -5.94
C GLY A 42 8.30 16.04 -7.45
N LYS A 43 8.42 14.97 -8.26
CA LYS A 43 8.21 15.01 -9.72
C LYS A 43 6.77 14.70 -10.12
N LEU A 44 5.92 14.27 -9.20
CA LEU A 44 4.53 13.93 -9.51
C LEU A 44 3.71 15.21 -9.68
N VAL A 45 3.01 15.31 -10.82
CA VAL A 45 2.11 16.42 -11.09
C VAL A 45 0.78 16.18 -10.39
N VAL A 46 0.44 17.05 -9.46
CA VAL A 46 -0.88 17.10 -8.81
C VAL A 46 -1.72 18.17 -9.50
N GLY A 47 -2.95 17.84 -9.90
CA GLY A 47 -3.77 18.79 -10.66
C GLY A 47 -5.07 18.21 -11.17
N ASP A 48 -5.61 18.83 -12.21
CA ASP A 48 -6.88 18.43 -12.83
C ASP A 48 -6.76 17.02 -13.46
N PRO A 49 -7.53 16.02 -13.00
CA PRO A 49 -7.44 14.64 -13.48
C PRO A 49 -7.86 14.47 -14.95
N ARG A 50 -8.41 15.50 -15.59
CA ARG A 50 -8.75 15.50 -17.03
C ARG A 50 -7.52 15.77 -17.91
N LYS A 51 -6.41 16.22 -17.33
CA LYS A 51 -5.17 16.54 -18.04
C LYS A 51 -4.22 15.36 -18.04
N ALA A 52 -3.63 15.04 -19.19
CA ALA A 52 -2.81 13.85 -19.40
C ALA A 52 -1.51 13.85 -18.57
N GLU A 53 -0.97 15.03 -18.27
CA GLU A 53 0.22 15.22 -17.46
C GLU A 53 -0.04 15.00 -15.96
N THR A 54 -1.29 15.04 -15.52
CA THR A 54 -1.66 14.91 -14.11
C THR A 54 -1.49 13.47 -13.65
N PHE A 55 -0.61 13.27 -12.66
CA PHE A 55 -0.45 11.98 -12.00
C PHE A 55 -1.47 11.78 -10.88
N MET A 56 -1.79 12.85 -10.15
CA MET A 56 -2.61 12.80 -8.95
C MET A 56 -3.70 13.87 -8.99
N GLY A 57 -4.95 13.46 -8.76
CA GLY A 57 -6.09 14.35 -8.61
C GLY A 57 -6.40 14.69 -7.14
N PRO A 58 -7.62 15.13 -6.83
CA PRO A 58 -8.04 15.38 -5.46
C PRO A 58 -8.31 14.08 -4.67
N VAL A 59 -8.20 14.16 -3.35
CA VAL A 59 -8.73 13.13 -2.43
C VAL A 59 -10.24 13.27 -2.28
N TYR A 60 -10.90 12.19 -1.86
CA TYR A 60 -12.34 12.10 -1.76
C TYR A 60 -12.87 12.79 -0.50
N GLY A 61 -13.41 14.00 -0.70
CA GLY A 61 -14.16 14.76 0.30
C GLY A 61 -13.33 15.35 1.45
N ASP A 62 -13.96 16.25 2.20
CA ASP A 62 -13.32 16.99 3.30
C ASP A 62 -12.95 16.10 4.49
N ALA A 63 -13.66 14.99 4.69
CA ALA A 63 -13.33 14.01 5.73
C ALA A 63 -11.93 13.40 5.53
N THR A 64 -11.49 13.22 4.27
CA THR A 64 -10.14 12.74 3.98
C THR A 64 -9.09 13.81 4.24
N VAL A 65 -9.42 15.08 4.00
CA VAL A 65 -8.54 16.21 4.37
C VAL A 65 -8.37 16.31 5.89
N GLY A 66 -9.46 16.14 6.65
CA GLY A 66 -9.40 16.12 8.11
C GLY A 66 -8.52 14.97 8.65
N ARG A 67 -8.67 13.75 8.10
CA ARG A 67 -7.80 12.61 8.44
C ARG A 67 -6.33 12.86 8.07
N PHE A 68 -6.08 13.50 6.94
CA PHE A 68 -4.73 13.87 6.49
C PHE A 68 -4.07 14.86 7.45
N GLN A 69 -4.78 15.91 7.87
CA GLN A 69 -4.29 16.86 8.86
C GLN A 69 -4.03 16.21 10.23
N ALA A 70 -4.95 15.35 10.69
CA ALA A 70 -4.77 14.62 11.95
C ALA A 70 -3.57 13.67 11.90
N ALA A 71 -3.33 13.01 10.77
CA ALA A 71 -2.15 12.17 10.59
C ALA A 71 -0.85 12.97 10.62
N LEU A 72 -0.82 14.18 10.03
CA LEU A 72 0.35 15.05 10.11
C LEU A 72 0.65 15.51 11.54
N SER A 73 -0.37 15.92 12.29
CA SER A 73 -0.20 16.30 13.70
C SER A 73 0.32 15.14 14.56
N GLU A 74 -0.01 13.89 14.21
CA GLU A 74 0.52 12.71 14.92
C GLU A 74 2.01 12.46 14.65
N VAL A 75 2.55 12.92 13.51
CA VAL A 75 3.98 12.80 13.19
C VAL A 75 4.81 13.77 14.04
N GLU A 76 4.24 14.89 14.47
CA GLU A 76 4.93 15.87 15.33
C GLU A 76 5.40 15.21 16.63
N GLY A 77 6.73 15.18 16.83
CA GLY A 77 7.36 14.58 18.00
C GLY A 77 7.46 13.05 18.01
N LYS A 78 6.99 12.36 16.96
CA LYS A 78 7.12 10.89 16.78
C LYS A 78 7.89 10.49 15.52
N GLY A 79 8.36 11.47 14.78
CA GLY A 79 9.03 11.27 13.51
C GLY A 79 9.23 12.57 12.74
N LYS A 80 9.31 12.44 11.41
CA LYS A 80 9.68 13.54 10.52
C LYS A 80 8.88 13.49 9.22
N VAL A 81 8.39 14.65 8.79
CA VAL A 81 7.85 14.83 7.43
C VAL A 81 9.02 15.16 6.50
N HIS A 82 9.28 14.30 5.52
CA HIS A 82 10.36 14.49 4.53
C HIS A 82 9.89 15.19 3.26
N PHE A 83 8.62 15.03 2.90
CA PHE A 83 8.01 15.67 1.73
C PHE A 83 6.50 15.81 1.88
N GLY A 84 5.94 16.84 1.25
CA GLY A 84 4.50 17.10 1.24
C GLY A 84 4.00 17.66 2.57
N GLY A 85 2.93 17.06 3.10
CA GLY A 85 2.31 17.52 4.35
C GLY A 85 1.49 18.80 4.22
N ALA A 86 1.03 19.14 3.02
CA ALA A 86 0.22 20.32 2.78
C ALA A 86 -0.76 20.11 1.62
N ALA A 87 -1.76 20.99 1.55
CA ALA A 87 -2.56 21.17 0.35
C ALA A 87 -1.67 21.69 -0.80
N LEU A 88 -2.05 21.39 -2.05
CA LEU A 88 -1.37 21.85 -3.26
C LEU A 88 -1.34 23.38 -3.37
N GLY A 89 -2.41 24.04 -2.89
CA GLY A 89 -2.59 25.48 -3.04
C GLY A 89 -2.85 25.87 -4.50
N GLN A 90 -2.31 27.02 -4.93
CA GLN A 90 -2.34 27.46 -6.34
C GLN A 90 -3.75 27.56 -6.96
N GLY A 91 -4.75 27.95 -6.15
CA GLY A 91 -6.14 28.07 -6.60
C GLY A 91 -6.91 26.76 -6.66
N PHE A 92 -6.30 25.63 -6.27
CA PHE A 92 -7.01 24.37 -6.08
C PHE A 92 -7.73 24.33 -4.73
N ALA A 93 -8.80 23.53 -4.65
CA ALA A 93 -9.49 23.26 -3.40
C ALA A 93 -8.61 22.48 -2.41
N ASN A 94 -8.95 22.53 -1.12
CA ASN A 94 -8.15 21.93 -0.05
C ASN A 94 -8.03 20.40 -0.11
N ASN A 95 -8.89 19.73 -0.89
CA ASN A 95 -8.78 18.29 -1.14
C ASN A 95 -7.77 17.93 -2.23
N TYR A 96 -7.07 18.90 -2.83
CA TYR A 96 -5.84 18.65 -3.57
C TYR A 96 -4.69 18.73 -2.57
N VAL A 97 -4.14 17.58 -2.20
CA VAL A 97 -3.01 17.48 -1.26
C VAL A 97 -1.75 17.00 -1.97
N LEU A 98 -0.59 17.34 -1.44
CA LEU A 98 0.69 16.86 -1.96
C LEU A 98 0.93 15.39 -1.54
N PRO A 99 1.64 14.59 -2.37
CA PRO A 99 2.18 13.31 -1.93
C PRO A 99 2.99 13.51 -0.66
N THR A 100 2.77 12.70 0.37
CA THR A 100 3.39 12.91 1.68
C THR A 100 4.23 11.70 2.06
N VAL A 101 5.50 11.97 2.36
CA VAL A 101 6.47 10.98 2.82
C VAL A 101 6.85 11.34 4.25
N VAL A 102 6.58 10.44 5.18
CA VAL A 102 6.94 10.62 6.59
C VAL A 102 7.80 9.46 7.05
N GLU A 103 8.65 9.71 8.03
CA GLU A 103 9.39 8.70 8.77
C GLU A 103 8.87 8.69 10.20
N LEU A 104 8.71 7.51 10.80
CA LEU A 104 8.31 7.35 12.20
C LEU A 104 9.34 6.55 12.99
N ASP A 105 9.54 6.93 14.25
CA ASP A 105 10.53 6.31 15.13
C ASP A 105 10.08 4.93 15.66
N GLY A 106 8.78 4.68 15.71
CA GLY A 106 8.20 3.42 16.19
C GLY A 106 6.87 3.05 15.54
N PRO A 107 6.34 1.85 15.84
CA PRO A 107 4.99 1.47 15.45
C PRO A 107 3.95 2.36 16.15
N GLY A 108 2.81 2.54 15.50
CA GLY A 108 1.71 3.35 16.05
C GLY A 108 0.47 3.26 15.18
N ARG A 109 -0.49 4.15 15.42
CA ARG A 109 -1.74 4.16 14.64
C ARG A 109 -1.47 4.31 13.14
N LEU A 110 -0.55 5.19 12.76
CA LEU A 110 -0.19 5.43 11.35
C LEU A 110 0.45 4.23 10.63
N THR A 111 1.00 3.26 11.36
CA THR A 111 1.52 2.01 10.75
C THR A 111 0.51 0.87 10.73
N ARG A 112 -0.59 0.98 11.48
CA ARG A 112 -1.60 -0.08 11.65
C ARG A 112 -2.94 0.22 10.96
N ASP A 113 -3.35 1.47 10.94
CA ASP A 113 -4.65 1.90 10.42
C ASP A 113 -4.59 2.18 8.91
N GLU A 114 -5.69 1.88 8.21
CA GLU A 114 -5.83 2.27 6.81
C GLU A 114 -6.12 3.78 6.68
N LEU A 115 -5.18 4.50 6.06
CA LEU A 115 -5.27 5.95 5.88
C LEU A 115 -6.06 6.34 4.62
N PHE A 116 -5.99 5.54 3.55
CA PHE A 116 -6.69 5.72 2.27
C PHE A 116 -6.49 7.11 1.64
N MET A 117 -5.24 7.58 1.60
CA MET A 117 -4.82 8.91 1.15
C MET A 117 -3.34 8.88 0.71
N PRO A 118 -2.78 9.92 0.06
CA PRO A 118 -1.44 9.87 -0.54
C PRO A 118 -0.35 10.12 0.52
N PHE A 119 -0.27 9.21 1.48
CA PHE A 119 0.55 9.32 2.69
C PHE A 119 1.27 7.99 2.91
N VAL A 120 2.61 8.01 2.85
CA VAL A 120 3.44 6.83 3.08
C VAL A 120 4.34 7.04 4.28
N VAL A 121 4.32 6.07 5.19
CA VAL A 121 5.19 5.99 6.36
C VAL A 121 6.40 5.13 6.03
N VAL A 122 7.59 5.65 6.30
CA VAL A 122 8.86 4.94 6.23
C VAL A 122 9.25 4.52 7.65
N ARG A 123 9.49 3.23 7.84
CA ARG A 123 9.97 2.63 9.09
C ARG A 123 11.31 1.97 8.82
N GLY A 124 12.28 2.22 9.68
CA GLY A 124 13.54 1.51 9.63
C GLY A 124 13.49 0.17 10.38
N PHE A 125 14.29 -0.80 9.95
CA PHE A 125 14.46 -2.06 10.67
C PHE A 125 15.93 -2.50 10.68
N ASP A 126 16.28 -3.30 11.70
CA ASP A 126 17.59 -3.95 11.83
C ASP A 126 17.59 -5.41 11.35
N SER A 127 16.42 -6.05 11.30
CA SER A 127 16.21 -7.41 10.80
C SER A 127 14.95 -7.49 9.94
N LEU A 128 15.03 -8.27 8.85
CA LEU A 128 13.86 -8.56 8.00
C LEU A 128 12.73 -9.23 8.80
N ASP A 129 13.06 -10.11 9.74
CA ASP A 129 12.07 -10.81 10.56
C ASP A 129 11.24 -9.81 11.38
N ALA A 130 11.90 -8.80 11.98
CA ALA A 130 11.22 -7.77 12.75
C ALA A 130 10.31 -6.90 11.86
N ALA A 131 10.72 -6.61 10.62
CA ALA A 131 9.90 -5.87 9.67
C ALA A 131 8.66 -6.67 9.23
N ILE A 132 8.81 -7.98 9.01
CA ILE A 132 7.69 -8.86 8.67
C ILE A 132 6.75 -9.02 9.87
N GLU A 133 7.29 -9.15 11.09
CA GLU A 133 6.50 -9.23 12.32
C GLU A 133 5.67 -7.95 12.55
N GLU A 134 6.27 -6.76 12.44
CA GLU A 134 5.54 -5.48 12.53
C GLU A 134 4.49 -5.35 11.40
N GLY A 135 4.83 -5.76 10.18
CA GLY A 135 3.91 -5.77 9.04
C GLY A 135 2.75 -6.75 9.17
N ASN A 136 2.95 -7.87 9.88
CA ASN A 136 1.94 -8.87 10.16
C ASN A 136 1.09 -8.52 11.39
N ASP A 137 1.61 -7.74 12.34
CA ASP A 137 0.85 -7.29 13.53
C ASP A 137 -0.13 -6.14 13.19
N ILE A 138 -1.04 -6.39 12.25
CA ILE A 138 -2.15 -5.52 11.88
C ILE A 138 -3.40 -6.38 11.61
N PRO A 139 -4.62 -5.82 11.74
CA PRO A 139 -5.86 -6.58 11.49
C PRO A 139 -6.11 -6.90 10.00
N TYR A 140 -5.22 -6.46 9.10
CA TYR A 140 -5.37 -6.56 7.65
C TYR A 140 -4.28 -7.44 7.02
N GLY A 141 -4.52 -7.89 5.79
CA GLY A 141 -3.58 -8.73 5.05
C GLY A 141 -3.91 -8.80 3.57
N LEU A 142 -4.03 -7.65 2.89
CA LEU A 142 -4.42 -7.61 1.47
C LEU A 142 -3.25 -7.86 0.53
N SER A 143 -2.34 -6.89 0.44
CA SER A 143 -1.15 -6.99 -0.41
C SER A 143 0.09 -6.50 0.30
N ALA A 144 1.20 -7.15 -0.02
CA ALA A 144 2.53 -6.77 0.47
C ALA A 144 3.54 -6.95 -0.66
N GLY A 145 4.71 -6.32 -0.52
CA GLY A 145 5.76 -6.50 -1.50
C GLY A 145 7.16 -6.30 -0.93
N ILE A 146 8.13 -7.00 -1.52
CA ILE A 146 9.53 -6.95 -1.14
C ILE A 146 10.41 -6.49 -2.32
N PHE A 147 11.46 -5.72 -2.01
CA PHE A 147 12.56 -5.46 -2.93
C PHE A 147 13.84 -6.03 -2.33
N THR A 148 14.34 -7.11 -2.90
CA THR A 148 15.60 -7.74 -2.47
C THR A 148 16.24 -8.49 -3.64
N ASN A 149 17.57 -8.58 -3.62
CA ASN A 149 18.33 -9.46 -4.51
C ASN A 149 18.73 -10.77 -3.82
N ASP A 150 18.55 -10.89 -2.51
CA ASP A 150 18.81 -12.11 -1.76
C ASP A 150 17.63 -13.08 -1.89
N GLN A 151 17.91 -14.26 -2.44
CA GLN A 151 16.91 -15.31 -2.64
C GLN A 151 16.41 -15.90 -1.32
N LYS A 152 17.20 -15.87 -0.24
CA LYS A 152 16.79 -16.33 1.08
C LYS A 152 15.78 -15.36 1.69
N GLU A 153 16.04 -14.06 1.62
CA GLU A 153 15.11 -13.03 2.06
C GLU A 153 13.80 -13.08 1.28
N LEU A 154 13.89 -13.23 -0.06
CA LEU A 154 12.72 -13.37 -0.91
C LEU A 154 11.86 -14.57 -0.51
N ARG A 155 12.46 -15.75 -0.35
CA ARG A 155 11.72 -16.96 0.06
C ARG A 155 11.13 -16.79 1.45
N HIS A 156 11.93 -16.29 2.39
CA HIS A 156 11.45 -16.04 3.75
C HIS A 156 10.22 -15.14 3.76
N PHE A 157 10.26 -14.00 3.06
CA PHE A 157 9.11 -13.11 2.91
C PHE A 157 7.89 -13.80 2.29
N LEU A 158 8.08 -14.60 1.24
CA LEU A 158 6.97 -15.31 0.60
C LEU A 158 6.34 -16.38 1.51
N ASP A 159 7.13 -16.95 2.41
CA ASP A 159 6.69 -18.00 3.35
C ASP A 159 6.05 -17.41 4.62
N THR A 160 6.41 -16.18 5.02
CA THR A 160 6.02 -15.61 6.33
C THR A 160 5.19 -14.34 6.28
N ALA A 161 5.10 -13.64 5.14
CA ALA A 161 4.25 -12.45 5.02
C ALA A 161 2.76 -12.84 4.97
N GLU A 162 1.96 -12.22 5.84
CA GLU A 162 0.54 -12.54 5.98
C GLU A 162 -0.34 -11.65 5.11
N ALA A 163 -0.22 -11.80 3.79
CA ALA A 163 -1.08 -11.10 2.84
C ALA A 163 -1.50 -12.01 1.67
N GLY A 164 -2.70 -11.77 1.13
CA GLY A 164 -3.22 -12.61 0.06
C GLY A 164 -2.61 -12.34 -1.32
N VAL A 165 -1.94 -11.19 -1.52
CA VAL A 165 -1.21 -10.89 -2.75
C VAL A 165 0.19 -10.36 -2.46
N LEU A 166 1.18 -11.21 -2.68
CA LEU A 166 2.59 -10.87 -2.50
C LEU A 166 3.26 -10.52 -3.82
N TYR A 167 4.05 -9.45 -3.81
CA TYR A 167 4.84 -9.00 -4.96
C TYR A 167 6.33 -8.97 -4.62
N ALA A 168 7.18 -9.18 -5.61
CA ALA A 168 8.63 -9.03 -5.46
C ALA A 168 9.22 -8.22 -6.61
N ASN A 169 10.14 -7.30 -6.29
CA ASN A 169 10.99 -6.59 -7.25
C ASN A 169 10.25 -5.87 -8.39
N ARG A 170 9.04 -5.36 -8.13
CA ARG A 170 8.19 -4.77 -9.17
C ARG A 170 8.20 -3.25 -9.15
N ALA A 171 8.92 -2.65 -10.10
CA ALA A 171 9.01 -1.19 -10.21
C ALA A 171 7.72 -0.50 -10.71
N SER A 172 6.82 -1.23 -11.37
CA SER A 172 5.54 -0.69 -11.85
C SER A 172 4.52 -0.45 -10.74
N GLY A 173 4.70 -1.12 -9.59
CA GLY A 173 3.98 -0.92 -8.34
C GLY A 173 4.52 -1.89 -7.30
N ALA A 174 4.83 -1.44 -6.09
CA ALA A 174 5.28 -2.33 -5.02
C ALA A 174 4.18 -3.31 -4.58
N THR A 175 2.93 -2.84 -4.46
CA THR A 175 1.83 -3.58 -3.82
C THR A 175 0.49 -3.55 -4.59
N THR A 176 0.40 -2.79 -5.68
CA THR A 176 -0.86 -2.47 -6.38
C THR A 176 -0.97 -3.08 -7.78
N GLY A 177 -2.17 -3.21 -8.35
CA GLY A 177 -2.32 -3.52 -9.78
C GLY A 177 -2.33 -5.01 -10.10
N ALA A 178 -3.11 -5.77 -9.32
CA ALA A 178 -3.44 -7.15 -9.61
C ALA A 178 -4.26 -7.26 -10.91
N TRP A 179 -3.96 -8.27 -11.73
CA TRP A 179 -4.64 -8.53 -13.00
C TRP A 179 -5.55 -9.77 -12.94
N PRO A 180 -6.76 -9.70 -13.53
CA PRO A 180 -7.63 -10.86 -13.73
C PRO A 180 -6.89 -12.07 -14.29
N GLY A 181 -7.06 -13.23 -13.65
CA GLY A 181 -6.47 -14.51 -14.09
C GLY A 181 -4.98 -14.70 -13.75
N ALA A 182 -4.25 -13.63 -13.40
CA ALA A 182 -2.83 -13.71 -13.07
C ALA A 182 -2.56 -13.50 -11.57
N GLN A 183 -3.23 -12.54 -10.94
CA GLN A 183 -3.14 -12.28 -9.51
C GLN A 183 -4.56 -12.26 -8.91
N PRO A 184 -5.08 -13.41 -8.45
CA PRO A 184 -6.28 -13.45 -7.63
C PRO A 184 -6.16 -12.44 -6.49
N PHE A 185 -7.19 -11.62 -6.30
CA PHE A 185 -7.15 -10.49 -5.38
C PHE A 185 -8.08 -10.74 -4.19
N CYS A 186 -7.49 -11.25 -3.11
CA CYS A 186 -8.07 -11.44 -1.79
C CYS A 186 -7.01 -11.17 -0.74
N GLY A 187 -7.42 -11.05 0.52
CA GLY A 187 -6.52 -10.95 1.65
C GLY A 187 -6.87 -11.90 2.78
N TRP A 188 -6.03 -11.86 3.81
CA TRP A 188 -6.18 -12.60 5.06
C TRP A 188 -6.85 -11.70 6.12
N LYS A 189 -7.10 -12.26 7.31
CA LYS A 189 -7.57 -11.51 8.50
C LYS A 189 -8.85 -10.71 8.20
N GLY A 190 -8.94 -9.47 8.66
CA GLY A 190 -10.07 -8.57 8.42
C GLY A 190 -10.22 -8.11 6.98
N THR A 191 -9.27 -8.40 6.08
CA THR A 191 -9.36 -8.00 4.67
C THR A 191 -10.32 -8.88 3.86
N GLY A 192 -10.48 -10.16 4.21
CA GLY A 192 -11.26 -11.09 3.40
C GLY A 192 -11.82 -12.24 4.22
N VAL A 193 -13.03 -12.68 3.87
CA VAL A 193 -13.74 -13.73 4.61
C VAL A 193 -13.43 -15.13 4.11
N SER A 194 -13.30 -15.30 2.79
CA SER A 194 -13.24 -16.64 2.17
C SER A 194 -11.85 -17.08 1.71
N GLY A 195 -10.88 -16.17 1.66
CA GLY A 195 -9.59 -16.41 0.99
C GLY A 195 -9.70 -16.70 -0.52
N LYS A 196 -10.90 -16.56 -1.10
CA LYS A 196 -11.18 -16.82 -2.52
C LYS A 196 -11.52 -15.51 -3.20
N GLY A 197 -10.47 -14.80 -3.61
CA GLY A 197 -10.56 -13.46 -4.16
C GLY A 197 -11.22 -13.39 -5.52
N GLY A 198 -11.70 -12.19 -5.86
CA GLY A 198 -11.99 -11.84 -7.24
C GLY A 198 -10.74 -12.06 -8.10
N LEU A 199 -10.90 -12.10 -9.42
CA LEU A 199 -9.79 -12.32 -10.36
C LEU A 199 -9.25 -13.76 -10.40
N GLY A 200 -9.68 -14.65 -9.49
CA GLY A 200 -9.29 -16.07 -9.45
C GLY A 200 -10.42 -17.04 -9.85
N SER A 201 -10.04 -18.27 -10.22
CA SER A 201 -10.97 -19.34 -10.60
C SER A 201 -11.90 -19.78 -9.46
N TRP A 202 -11.47 -19.61 -8.21
CA TRP A 202 -12.25 -19.95 -7.02
C TRP A 202 -13.34 -18.93 -6.67
N PHE A 203 -13.40 -17.79 -7.37
CA PHE A 203 -14.38 -16.76 -7.07
C PHE A 203 -15.81 -17.21 -7.39
N LEU A 204 -16.04 -17.65 -8.63
CA LEU A 204 -17.37 -18.03 -9.12
C LEU A 204 -18.00 -19.20 -8.34
N PRO A 205 -17.26 -20.27 -7.97
CA PRO A 205 -17.79 -21.36 -7.15
C PRO A 205 -18.43 -20.94 -5.82
N GLN A 206 -18.08 -19.77 -5.26
CA GLN A 206 -18.71 -19.26 -4.03
C GLN A 206 -20.20 -18.92 -4.21
N TYR A 207 -20.64 -18.73 -5.45
CA TYR A 207 -22.02 -18.43 -5.81
C TYR A 207 -22.75 -19.64 -6.40
N LEU A 208 -22.06 -20.77 -6.54
CA LEU A 208 -22.63 -22.00 -7.09
C LEU A 208 -23.12 -22.92 -5.97
N ARG A 209 -24.06 -23.79 -6.32
CA ARG A 209 -24.53 -24.88 -5.46
C ARG A 209 -24.17 -26.20 -6.12
N GLU A 210 -23.46 -27.05 -5.38
CA GLU A 210 -23.17 -28.41 -5.84
C GLU A 210 -24.39 -29.32 -5.63
N GLN A 211 -24.66 -30.19 -6.62
CA GLN A 211 -25.72 -31.19 -6.54
C GLN A 211 -25.28 -32.45 -7.28
N SER A 212 -25.31 -33.59 -6.61
CA SER A 212 -25.11 -34.90 -7.24
C SER A 212 -26.47 -35.52 -7.59
N HIS A 213 -26.57 -36.09 -8.79
CA HIS A 213 -27.73 -36.86 -9.24
C HIS A 213 -27.26 -38.29 -9.50
N THR A 214 -27.81 -39.26 -8.77
CA THR A 214 -27.54 -40.68 -9.00
C THR A 214 -28.83 -41.35 -9.44
N ILE A 215 -28.82 -41.91 -10.66
CA ILE A 215 -29.97 -42.58 -11.25
C ILE A 215 -29.54 -44.01 -11.60
N MET A 216 -30.09 -45.00 -10.91
CA MET A 216 -29.90 -46.42 -11.21
C MET A 216 -31.05 -46.89 -12.10
N THR A 217 -30.77 -47.19 -13.37
CA THR A 217 -31.75 -47.78 -14.30
C THR A 217 -31.61 -49.30 -14.31
N LYS A 218 -32.75 -50.00 -14.48
CA LYS A 218 -32.81 -51.47 -14.60
C LYS A 218 -32.27 -51.95 -15.95
#